data_AF-A0A9E2Y6U2-F1
#
_entry.id   AF-A0A9E2Y6U2-F1
#
_cell.length_a   1.000
_cell.length_b   1.000
_cell.length_c   1.000
_cell.angle_alpha   90.00
_cell.angle_beta   90.00
_cell.angle_gamma   90.00
#
_symmetry.space_group_name_H-M   'P 1'
#
loop_
_entity.id
_entity.type
_entity.pdbx_description
1 polymer ?
#
loop_
_entity_poly.entity_id
_entity_poly.type
_entity_poly.pdbx_seq_one_letter_code
_entity_poly.pdbx_strand_id
1 'polypeptide(L)'
;MERRGFLAALTAAGLAPVALCVPAAADSHALEAALVLSGGGARGAYEAGIVGALAATAGIADGTPLAPYEVVCGTSIGALNGWFVATGQYTKMRSLWYGIAGQQIIQPKTQYAALRDPESGLLDRAAAAVHLFGLTKNQSGILQSEPVYEWIARNVDPSLPLVMPLVWAVTNLSHQRPEYFFFDPGVRSEEFKERFTQALHISLGPRTLVREATPDILHRALFASSAIPIAFDPVLMPGPDGTPNSYCDGGVASNSPVGIAHSLAKAADVVLLDPPLEPEEEYDDAVEIAFSAFGTMQRKLL
;
A
#
# COMPACT_ATOMS: atom_id res chain seq x y z
N MET A 1 -3.56 -1.35 -52.74
CA MET A 1 -3.53 -2.73 -52.22
C MET A 1 -4.17 -2.69 -50.84
N GLU A 2 -5.46 -2.99 -50.79
CA GLU A 2 -6.37 -2.64 -49.68
C GLU A 2 -6.24 -3.57 -48.46
N ARG A 3 -6.14 -2.98 -47.27
CA ARG A 3 -6.29 -3.64 -45.96
C ARG A 3 -7.77 -3.93 -45.66
N ARG A 4 -8.41 -4.80 -46.45
CA ARG A 4 -9.82 -5.21 -46.24
C ARG A 4 -10.02 -6.69 -45.88
N GLY A 5 -8.95 -7.47 -45.72
CA GLY A 5 -9.06 -8.93 -45.56
C GLY A 5 -9.25 -9.46 -44.12
N PHE A 6 -8.92 -8.71 -43.07
CA PHE A 6 -8.82 -9.31 -41.72
C PHE A 6 -10.14 -9.28 -40.92
N LEU A 7 -11.00 -8.28 -41.15
CA LEU A 7 -12.30 -8.18 -40.45
C LEU A 7 -13.41 -9.05 -41.06
N ALA A 8 -13.25 -9.53 -42.30
CA ALA A 8 -14.27 -10.34 -42.97
C ALA A 8 -14.27 -11.82 -42.55
N ALA A 9 -13.21 -12.30 -41.88
CA ALA A 9 -13.09 -13.70 -41.46
C ALA A 9 -13.80 -14.01 -40.12
N LEU A 10 -14.19 -13.00 -39.35
CA LEU A 10 -14.84 -13.17 -38.04
C LEU A 10 -16.38 -13.22 -38.12
N THR A 11 -16.98 -12.84 -39.25
CA THR A 11 -18.45 -12.84 -39.43
C THR A 11 -19.02 -14.14 -40.02
N ALA A 12 -18.17 -15.11 -40.39
CA ALA A 12 -18.60 -16.38 -41.00
C ALA A 12 -18.69 -17.56 -40.00
N ALA A 13 -18.18 -17.40 -38.78
CA ALA A 13 -18.43 -18.31 -37.67
C ALA A 13 -19.50 -17.66 -36.80
N GLY A 14 -20.71 -18.23 -36.72
CA GLY A 14 -21.85 -17.73 -35.95
C GLY A 14 -21.66 -17.68 -34.43
N LEU A 15 -20.57 -17.09 -33.96
CA LEU A 15 -20.32 -16.75 -32.58
C LEU A 15 -20.84 -15.32 -32.38
N ALA A 16 -22.07 -15.23 -31.89
CA ALA A 16 -22.56 -13.98 -31.33
C ALA A 16 -21.52 -13.45 -30.32
N PRO A 17 -21.25 -12.13 -30.28
CA PRO A 17 -20.48 -11.59 -29.18
C PRO A 17 -21.24 -11.95 -27.91
N VAL A 18 -20.65 -12.80 -27.08
CA VAL A 18 -21.09 -12.94 -25.70
C VAL A 18 -20.71 -11.62 -25.04
N ALA A 19 -21.59 -10.64 -25.20
CA ALA A 19 -21.69 -9.56 -24.27
C ALA A 19 -22.02 -10.22 -22.93
N LEU A 20 -20.97 -10.54 -22.16
CA LEU A 20 -21.06 -10.69 -20.73
C LEU A 20 -21.41 -9.31 -20.18
N CYS A 21 -22.65 -8.89 -20.43
CA CYS A 21 -23.35 -7.98 -19.56
C CYS A 21 -23.55 -8.79 -18.28
N VAL A 22 -22.53 -8.78 -17.42
CA VAL A 22 -22.75 -9.09 -16.02
C VAL A 22 -23.77 -8.06 -15.59
N PRO A 23 -25.00 -8.45 -15.23
CA PRO A 23 -25.95 -7.47 -14.73
C PRO A 23 -25.27 -6.85 -13.52
N ALA A 24 -25.01 -5.54 -13.58
CA ALA A 24 -24.67 -4.77 -12.41
C ALA A 24 -25.85 -4.96 -11.47
N ALA A 25 -25.70 -5.89 -10.52
CA ALA A 25 -26.64 -6.07 -9.45
C ALA A 25 -26.68 -4.72 -8.73
N ALA A 26 -27.77 -3.99 -8.97
CA ALA A 26 -28.07 -2.78 -8.26
C ALA A 26 -28.35 -3.16 -6.80
N ASP A 27 -27.30 -3.20 -5.98
CA ASP A 27 -27.42 -3.37 -4.53
C ASP A 27 -27.09 -2.07 -3.82
N SER A 28 -28.06 -1.59 -3.04
CA SER A 28 -28.07 -0.37 -2.24
C SER A 28 -27.12 -0.40 -1.03
N HIS A 29 -25.91 -0.98 -1.17
CA HIS A 29 -25.01 -1.24 -0.04
C HIS A 29 -23.51 -1.05 -0.31
N ALA A 30 -23.09 -0.61 -1.50
CA ALA A 30 -21.71 -0.14 -1.69
C ALA A 30 -21.47 1.11 -0.84
N LEU A 31 -20.28 1.20 -0.22
CA LEU A 31 -19.88 2.37 0.55
C LEU A 31 -19.93 3.62 -0.35
N GLU A 32 -20.21 4.79 0.21
CA GLU A 32 -20.36 6.03 -0.56
C GLU A 32 -19.02 6.47 -1.16
N ALA A 33 -17.98 6.59 -0.33
CA ALA A 33 -16.67 7.01 -0.76
C ALA A 33 -15.53 6.28 -0.04
N ALA A 34 -14.45 6.01 -0.78
CA ALA A 34 -13.19 5.54 -0.26
C ALA A 34 -12.12 6.65 -0.32
N LEU A 35 -11.29 6.74 0.71
CA LEU A 35 -10.04 7.50 0.67
C LEU A 35 -8.89 6.55 0.34
N VAL A 36 -8.12 6.84 -0.70
CA VAL A 36 -6.94 6.07 -1.09
C VAL A 36 -5.68 6.86 -0.78
N LEU A 37 -4.76 6.25 -0.03
CA LEU A 37 -3.45 6.79 0.35
C LEU A 37 -2.36 5.92 -0.29
N SER A 38 -1.58 6.48 -1.21
CA SER A 38 -0.60 5.71 -1.99
C SER A 38 0.69 5.46 -1.21
N GLY A 39 1.54 4.57 -1.72
CA GLY A 39 2.92 4.50 -1.26
C GLY A 39 3.74 5.72 -1.67
N GLY A 40 4.77 6.05 -0.88
CA GLY A 40 5.62 7.23 -1.13
C GLY A 40 6.68 7.54 -0.07
N GLY A 41 6.92 6.65 0.89
CA GLY A 41 7.94 6.83 1.94
C GLY A 41 7.78 8.13 2.73
N ALA A 42 8.85 8.93 2.86
CA ALA A 42 8.84 10.17 3.63
C ALA A 42 7.82 11.23 3.12
N ARG A 43 7.32 11.09 1.89
CA ARG A 43 6.30 11.98 1.32
C ARG A 43 4.93 11.84 1.99
N GLY A 44 4.72 10.85 2.85
CA GLY A 44 3.50 10.73 3.65
C GLY A 44 3.22 11.94 4.55
N ALA A 45 4.19 12.84 4.77
CA ALA A 45 3.93 14.15 5.37
C ALA A 45 2.91 14.99 4.57
N TYR A 46 2.90 14.85 3.24
CA TYR A 46 1.93 15.50 2.36
C TYR A 46 0.52 14.93 2.54
N GLU A 47 0.38 13.60 2.63
CA GLU A 47 -0.89 12.95 2.98
C GLU A 47 -1.42 13.44 4.33
N ALA A 48 -0.55 13.56 5.34
CA ALA A 48 -0.91 14.11 6.65
C ALA A 48 -1.37 15.57 6.57
N GLY A 49 -0.77 16.36 5.70
CA GLY A 49 -1.22 17.71 5.38
C GLY A 49 -2.62 17.74 4.78
N ILE A 50 -2.87 16.90 3.76
CA ILE A 50 -4.18 16.80 3.10
C ILE A 50 -5.25 16.34 4.07
N VAL A 51 -5.04 15.23 4.77
CA VAL A 51 -5.99 14.69 5.75
C VAL A 51 -6.30 15.73 6.83
N GLY A 52 -5.26 16.40 7.35
CA GLY A 52 -5.44 17.47 8.34
C GLY A 52 -6.23 18.66 7.80
N ALA A 53 -6.02 19.04 6.54
CA ALA A 53 -6.77 20.12 5.89
C ALA A 53 -8.23 19.74 5.62
N LEU A 54 -8.50 18.50 5.19
CA LEU A 54 -9.85 17.98 5.01
C LEU A 54 -10.62 17.97 6.33
N ALA A 55 -10.02 17.43 7.41
CA ALA A 55 -10.63 17.40 8.73
C ALA A 55 -10.93 18.83 9.24
N ALA A 56 -9.95 19.74 9.14
CA ALA A 56 -10.12 21.13 9.58
C ALA A 56 -11.19 21.88 8.79
N THR A 57 -11.23 21.72 7.46
CA THR A 57 -12.20 22.40 6.59
C THR A 57 -13.63 21.90 6.84
N ALA A 58 -13.77 20.61 7.13
CA ALA A 58 -15.06 19.99 7.46
C ALA A 58 -15.47 20.16 8.94
N GLY A 59 -14.61 20.75 9.79
CA GLY A 59 -14.86 20.87 11.23
C GLY A 59 -14.89 19.53 11.98
N ILE A 60 -14.17 18.53 11.48
CA ILE A 60 -14.12 17.17 12.02
C ILE A 60 -13.07 17.09 13.12
N ALA A 61 -13.49 16.64 14.30
CA ALA A 61 -12.63 16.43 15.45
C ALA A 61 -12.06 15.00 15.47
N ASP A 62 -10.97 14.79 16.21
CA ASP A 62 -10.42 13.47 16.45
C ASP A 62 -11.49 12.51 17.01
N GLY A 63 -11.47 11.24 16.58
CA GLY A 63 -12.46 10.22 16.93
C GLY A 63 -13.77 10.28 16.13
N THR A 64 -13.90 11.22 15.18
CA THR A 64 -15.03 11.30 14.25
C THR A 64 -14.60 10.85 12.85
N PRO A 65 -15.43 10.11 12.08
CA PRO A 65 -15.09 9.74 10.69
C PRO A 65 -14.84 10.96 9.78
N LEU A 66 -13.87 10.83 8.88
CA LEU A 66 -13.57 11.83 7.84
C LEU A 66 -14.59 11.75 6.71
N ALA A 67 -15.78 12.34 6.90
CA ALA A 67 -16.80 12.36 5.85
C ALA A 67 -16.28 13.02 4.55
N PRO A 68 -16.69 12.53 3.36
CA PRO A 68 -17.69 11.48 3.11
C PRO A 68 -17.12 10.05 3.12
N TYR A 69 -15.87 9.85 3.52
CA TYR A 69 -15.20 8.55 3.39
C TYR A 69 -15.70 7.54 4.43
N GLU A 70 -16.01 6.35 3.97
CA GLU A 70 -16.47 5.23 4.80
C GLU A 70 -15.47 4.07 4.85
N VAL A 71 -14.38 4.15 4.07
CA VAL A 71 -13.24 3.23 4.09
C VAL A 71 -11.96 3.96 3.71
N VAL A 72 -10.85 3.58 4.32
CA VAL A 72 -9.52 4.02 3.90
C VAL A 72 -8.71 2.84 3.36
N CYS A 73 -8.13 3.03 2.18
CA CYS A 73 -7.27 2.07 1.51
C CYS A 73 -5.85 2.63 1.45
N GLY A 74 -4.85 1.84 1.85
CA GLY A 74 -3.46 2.31 1.95
C GLY A 74 -2.43 1.36 1.36
N THR A 75 -1.30 1.90 0.93
CA THR A 75 -0.10 1.10 0.61
C THR A 75 1.13 1.77 1.20
N SER A 76 2.05 0.99 1.79
CA SER A 76 3.30 1.52 2.35
C SER A 76 3.01 2.62 3.38
N ILE A 77 3.56 3.81 3.19
CA ILE A 77 3.28 4.93 4.09
C ILE A 77 1.78 5.27 4.16
N GLY A 78 1.03 5.08 3.07
CA GLY A 78 -0.41 5.25 3.04
C GLY A 78 -1.15 4.25 3.92
N ALA A 79 -0.61 3.05 4.16
CA ALA A 79 -1.19 2.10 5.12
C ALA A 79 -0.99 2.58 6.58
N LEU A 80 0.20 3.12 6.89
CA LEU A 80 0.50 3.69 8.21
C LEU A 80 -0.32 4.95 8.48
N ASN A 81 -0.44 5.84 7.50
CA ASN A 81 -1.30 7.01 7.57
C ASN A 81 -2.78 6.61 7.64
N GLY A 82 -3.18 5.59 6.88
CA GLY A 82 -4.52 5.02 6.88
C GLY A 82 -4.95 4.52 8.26
N TRP A 83 -4.04 3.99 9.08
CA TRP A 83 -4.33 3.65 10.48
C TRP A 83 -4.85 4.84 11.29
N PHE A 84 -4.18 5.99 11.18
CA PHE A 84 -4.59 7.18 11.92
C PHE A 84 -5.89 7.77 11.37
N VAL A 85 -6.14 7.67 10.06
CA VAL A 85 -7.44 8.03 9.48
C VAL A 85 -8.55 7.12 10.00
N ALA A 86 -8.31 5.79 9.98
CA ALA A 86 -9.27 4.77 10.38
C ALA A 86 -9.62 4.81 11.87
N THR A 87 -8.73 5.35 12.71
CA THR A 87 -8.95 5.58 14.16
C THR A 87 -9.36 7.02 14.48
N GLY A 88 -9.48 7.89 13.47
CA GLY A 88 -9.81 9.30 13.67
C GLY A 88 -8.74 10.09 14.44
N GLN A 89 -7.49 9.67 14.44
CA GLN A 89 -6.37 10.30 15.15
C GLN A 89 -5.65 11.36 14.27
N TYR A 90 -6.39 12.32 13.71
CA TYR A 90 -5.87 13.30 12.74
C TYR A 90 -4.80 14.22 13.36
N THR A 91 -5.04 14.70 14.57
CA THR A 91 -4.10 15.57 15.28
C THR A 91 -2.80 14.82 15.60
N LYS A 92 -2.91 13.57 16.06
CA LYS A 92 -1.76 12.71 16.34
C LYS A 92 -0.95 12.46 15.06
N MET A 93 -1.59 12.06 13.96
CA MET A 93 -0.96 11.85 12.66
C MET A 93 -0.11 13.06 12.24
N ARG A 94 -0.69 14.26 12.29
CA ARG A 94 0.01 15.50 11.96
C ARG A 94 1.20 15.75 12.89
N SER A 95 1.03 15.54 14.19
CA SER A 95 2.10 15.72 15.18
C SER A 95 3.28 14.76 14.97
N LEU A 96 2.99 13.51 14.62
CA LEU A 96 4.01 12.50 14.30
C LEU A 96 4.85 12.93 13.10
N TRP A 97 4.22 13.38 12.01
CA TRP A 97 4.92 13.86 10.83
C TRP A 97 5.77 15.12 11.09
N TYR A 98 5.34 16.03 11.95
CA TYR A 98 6.17 17.18 12.35
C TYR A 98 7.45 16.77 13.08
N GLY A 99 7.39 15.68 13.88
CA GLY A 99 8.52 15.23 14.69
C GLY A 99 9.38 14.13 14.05
N ILE A 100 8.92 13.48 12.97
CA ILE A 100 9.48 12.19 12.52
C ILE A 100 10.95 12.29 12.10
N ALA A 101 11.36 13.40 11.47
CA ALA A 101 12.73 13.63 11.06
C ALA A 101 13.71 13.61 12.25
N GLY A 102 13.28 14.08 13.42
CA GLY A 102 14.09 14.07 14.65
C GLY A 102 14.15 12.71 15.35
N GLN A 103 13.30 11.75 14.99
CA GLN A 103 13.20 10.45 15.67
C GLN A 103 14.19 9.40 15.13
N GLN A 104 14.89 9.70 14.03
CA GLN A 104 15.91 8.82 13.43
C GLN A 104 15.46 7.35 13.27
N ILE A 105 14.25 7.13 12.74
CA ILE A 105 13.70 5.77 12.54
C ILE A 105 14.31 5.04 11.34
N ILE A 106 14.89 5.77 10.38
CA ILE A 106 15.57 5.21 9.21
C ILE A 106 17.05 5.09 9.51
N GLN A 107 17.47 3.90 9.93
CA GLN A 107 18.86 3.63 10.34
C GLN A 107 19.49 2.57 9.43
N PRO A 108 20.69 2.83 8.86
CA PRO A 108 21.41 1.79 8.13
C PRO A 108 21.91 0.70 9.09
N LYS A 109 22.04 -0.54 8.61
CA LYS A 109 22.76 -1.58 9.34
C LYS A 109 24.24 -1.20 9.47
N THR A 110 24.92 -1.73 10.49
CA THR A 110 26.31 -1.38 10.83
C THR A 110 27.27 -1.48 9.63
N GLN A 111 27.10 -2.52 8.80
CA GLN A 111 27.90 -2.72 7.58
C GLN A 111 27.69 -1.66 6.49
N TYR A 112 26.59 -0.90 6.56
CA TYR A 112 26.20 0.15 5.63
C TYR A 112 26.22 1.55 6.28
N ALA A 113 26.81 1.68 7.48
CA ALA A 113 26.77 2.92 8.26
C ALA A 113 27.43 4.13 7.55
N ALA A 114 28.27 3.88 6.55
CA ALA A 114 28.92 4.90 5.73
C ALA A 114 27.96 5.64 4.79
N LEU A 115 26.76 5.09 4.51
CA LEU A 115 25.76 5.65 3.59
C LEU A 115 24.83 6.67 4.27
N ARG A 116 25.34 7.40 5.27
CA ARG A 116 24.55 8.34 6.07
C ARG A 116 24.46 9.68 5.36
N ASP A 117 23.75 9.70 4.24
CA ASP A 117 23.28 10.95 3.62
C ASP A 117 21.81 11.19 4.01
N PRO A 118 21.51 12.24 4.79
CA PRO A 118 20.15 12.55 5.21
C PRO A 118 19.29 13.20 4.12
N GLU A 119 19.86 13.67 3.00
CA GLU A 119 19.10 14.34 1.92
C GLU A 119 18.59 13.36 0.85
N SER A 120 19.11 12.13 0.80
CA SER A 120 18.74 11.12 -0.20
C SER A 120 17.52 10.27 0.20
N GLY A 121 16.70 9.90 -0.79
CA GLY A 121 15.51 9.07 -0.61
C GLY A 121 15.84 7.63 -0.21
N LEU A 122 14.83 6.88 0.26
CA LEU A 122 14.99 5.48 0.66
C LEU A 122 15.50 4.58 -0.47
N LEU A 123 15.08 4.84 -1.72
CA LEU A 123 15.51 4.08 -2.89
C LEU A 123 16.95 4.46 -3.30
N ASP A 124 17.31 5.73 -3.26
CA ASP A 124 18.65 6.22 -3.61
C ASP A 124 19.71 5.64 -2.67
N ARG A 125 19.38 5.59 -1.37
CA ARG A 125 20.23 4.94 -0.35
C ARG A 125 20.35 3.45 -0.59
N ALA A 126 19.30 2.83 -1.14
CA ALA A 126 19.31 1.42 -1.48
C ALA A 126 20.25 1.14 -2.66
N ALA A 127 20.18 1.95 -3.72
CA ALA A 127 21.07 1.90 -4.86
C ALA A 127 22.54 2.13 -4.45
N ALA A 128 22.83 3.20 -3.72
CA ALA A 128 24.17 3.55 -3.26
C ALA A 128 24.88 2.43 -2.49
N ALA A 129 24.14 1.68 -1.66
CA ALA A 129 24.73 0.54 -0.94
C ALA A 129 25.12 -0.60 -1.87
N VAL A 130 24.29 -0.87 -2.87
CA VAL A 130 24.56 -1.93 -3.83
C VAL A 130 25.81 -1.61 -4.65
N HIS A 131 26.02 -0.35 -5.03
CA HIS A 131 27.28 0.05 -5.69
C HIS A 131 28.50 -0.15 -4.78
N LEU A 132 28.40 0.23 -3.50
CA LEU A 132 29.55 0.20 -2.59
C LEU A 132 29.93 -1.22 -2.15
N PHE A 133 28.95 -2.12 -2.02
CA PHE A 133 29.16 -3.46 -1.44
C PHE A 133 28.89 -4.62 -2.42
N GLY A 134 28.43 -4.33 -3.65
CA GLY A 134 28.02 -5.30 -4.66
C GLY A 134 26.74 -6.05 -4.28
N LEU A 135 26.18 -6.86 -5.20
CA LEU A 135 25.13 -7.84 -4.86
C LEU A 135 25.78 -9.20 -4.55
N THR A 136 25.83 -9.57 -3.26
CA THR A 136 26.33 -10.89 -2.83
C THR A 136 25.18 -11.83 -2.45
N LYS A 137 25.42 -13.15 -2.50
CA LYS A 137 24.42 -14.14 -2.05
C LYS A 137 24.10 -13.90 -0.56
N ASN A 138 22.81 -13.93 -0.22
CA ASN A 138 22.26 -13.72 1.14
C ASN A 138 22.37 -12.29 1.67
N GLN A 139 22.35 -11.27 0.81
CA GLN A 139 22.22 -9.89 1.28
C GLN A 139 20.87 -9.67 1.96
N SER A 140 20.98 -9.16 3.19
CA SER A 140 19.86 -8.62 3.96
C SER A 140 19.70 -7.13 3.63
N GLY A 141 18.51 -6.58 3.83
CA GLY A 141 18.17 -5.19 3.54
C GLY A 141 19.14 -4.18 4.17
N ILE A 142 19.26 -3.01 3.59
CA ILE A 142 20.29 -2.03 3.96
C ILE A 142 19.99 -1.32 5.28
N LEU A 143 18.71 -1.20 5.60
CA LEU A 143 18.19 -0.53 6.77
C LEU A 143 17.80 -1.55 7.85
N GLN A 144 17.83 -1.07 9.09
CA GLN A 144 17.33 -1.81 10.24
C GLN A 144 15.80 -1.77 10.26
N SER A 145 15.18 -2.92 10.48
CA SER A 145 13.73 -3.04 10.59
C SER A 145 13.22 -2.63 11.98
N GLU A 146 13.99 -2.96 13.03
CA GLU A 146 13.60 -2.75 14.43
C GLU A 146 13.17 -1.32 14.76
N PRO A 147 13.91 -0.24 14.40
CA PRO A 147 13.51 1.11 14.77
C PRO A 147 12.16 1.54 14.18
N VAL A 148 11.85 1.09 12.95
CA VAL A 148 10.55 1.35 12.30
C VAL A 148 9.47 0.52 12.97
N TYR A 149 9.73 -0.76 13.23
CA TYR A 149 8.79 -1.63 13.93
C TYR A 149 8.43 -1.12 15.33
N GLU A 150 9.43 -0.72 16.12
CA GLU A 150 9.23 -0.11 17.44
C GLU A 150 8.48 1.22 17.36
N TRP A 151 8.71 2.00 16.30
CA TRP A 151 7.93 3.21 16.05
C TRP A 151 6.46 2.89 15.78
N ILE A 152 6.17 1.88 14.96
CA ILE A 152 4.79 1.41 14.69
C ILE A 152 4.15 0.92 15.99
N ALA A 153 4.82 0.02 16.72
CA ALA A 153 4.29 -0.56 17.95
C ALA A 153 3.98 0.47 19.04
N ARG A 154 4.76 1.57 19.11
CA ARG A 154 4.50 2.69 20.05
C ARG A 154 3.33 3.58 19.66
N ASN A 155 2.97 3.65 18.37
CA ASN A 155 2.01 4.62 17.86
C ASN A 155 0.67 4.01 17.40
N VAL A 156 0.68 2.72 17.08
CA VAL A 156 -0.47 1.93 16.63
C VAL A 156 -0.97 1.09 17.80
N ASP A 157 -2.12 1.45 18.37
CA ASP A 157 -2.74 0.71 19.47
C ASP A 157 -3.93 -0.11 18.95
N PRO A 158 -3.80 -1.46 18.84
CA PRO A 158 -4.86 -2.32 18.31
C PRO A 158 -6.15 -2.32 19.16
N SER A 159 -6.12 -1.78 20.39
CA SER A 159 -7.31 -1.69 21.24
C SER A 159 -8.22 -0.50 20.90
N LEU A 160 -7.73 0.44 20.08
CA LEU A 160 -8.52 1.62 19.69
C LEU A 160 -9.67 1.24 18.75
N PRO A 161 -10.86 1.86 18.92
CA PRO A 161 -11.96 1.66 18.00
C PRO A 161 -11.63 2.27 16.63
N LEU A 162 -12.09 1.60 15.57
CA LEU A 162 -12.06 2.15 14.23
C LEU A 162 -13.32 2.98 13.96
N VAL A 163 -13.15 4.20 13.48
CA VAL A 163 -14.23 5.06 12.96
C VAL A 163 -14.63 4.68 11.53
N MET A 164 -13.75 3.97 10.80
CA MET A 164 -14.00 3.38 9.48
C MET A 164 -13.03 2.20 9.23
N PRO A 165 -13.33 1.23 8.34
CA PRO A 165 -12.43 0.14 8.02
C PRO A 165 -11.13 0.63 7.37
N LEU A 166 -10.03 -0.06 7.67
CA LEU A 166 -8.74 0.08 7.01
C LEU A 166 -8.43 -1.17 6.19
N VAL A 167 -7.98 -0.96 4.96
CA VAL A 167 -7.51 -1.99 4.04
C VAL A 167 -6.17 -1.59 3.48
N TRP A 168 -5.23 -2.51 3.34
CA TRP A 168 -3.95 -2.17 2.75
C TRP A 168 -3.32 -3.29 1.94
N ALA A 169 -2.51 -2.90 0.96
CA ALA A 169 -1.79 -3.83 0.13
C ALA A 169 -0.43 -4.21 0.75
N VAL A 170 -0.06 -5.47 0.60
CA VAL A 170 1.29 -5.99 0.77
C VAL A 170 1.64 -6.88 -0.41
N THR A 171 2.93 -7.13 -0.62
CA THR A 171 3.37 -8.12 -1.60
C THR A 171 3.78 -9.40 -0.88
N ASN A 172 3.08 -10.50 -1.11
CA ASN A 172 3.42 -11.81 -0.57
C ASN A 172 4.46 -12.47 -1.49
N LEU A 173 5.70 -12.54 -1.02
CA LEU A 173 6.84 -13.11 -1.75
C LEU A 173 6.78 -14.64 -1.82
N SER A 174 6.22 -15.29 -0.79
CA SER A 174 6.03 -16.76 -0.79
C SER A 174 5.06 -17.20 -1.89
N HIS A 175 4.03 -16.39 -2.16
CA HIS A 175 3.00 -16.67 -3.16
C HIS A 175 3.14 -15.88 -4.47
N GLN A 176 4.15 -15.00 -4.54
CA GLN A 176 4.48 -14.12 -5.68
C GLN A 176 3.29 -13.32 -6.19
N ARG A 177 2.53 -12.67 -5.29
CA ARG A 177 1.30 -11.93 -5.61
C ARG A 177 0.95 -10.88 -4.55
N PRO A 178 0.07 -9.91 -4.86
CA PRO A 178 -0.50 -9.05 -3.82
C PRO A 178 -1.35 -9.86 -2.84
N GLU A 179 -1.29 -9.45 -1.58
CA GLU A 179 -2.20 -9.85 -0.51
C GLU A 179 -2.72 -8.58 0.16
N TYR A 180 -4.01 -8.56 0.50
CA TYR A 180 -4.67 -7.40 1.08
C TYR A 180 -5.05 -7.70 2.51
N PHE A 181 -4.52 -6.90 3.42
CA PHE A 181 -4.90 -6.97 4.82
C PHE A 181 -6.04 -6.00 5.12
N PHE A 182 -6.90 -6.37 6.05
CA PHE A 182 -7.84 -5.46 6.67
C PHE A 182 -7.81 -5.62 8.19
N PHE A 183 -8.19 -4.57 8.93
CA PHE A 183 -8.29 -4.61 10.39
C PHE A 183 -9.74 -4.45 10.81
N ASP A 184 -10.23 -5.35 11.67
CA ASP A 184 -11.52 -5.23 12.33
C ASP A 184 -11.38 -5.57 13.82
N PRO A 185 -11.61 -4.63 14.76
CA PRO A 185 -11.48 -4.90 16.20
C PRO A 185 -12.62 -5.75 16.78
N GLY A 186 -13.26 -6.61 15.97
CA GLY A 186 -14.35 -7.50 16.40
C GLY A 186 -15.70 -6.81 16.61
N VAL A 187 -15.90 -5.66 15.98
CA VAL A 187 -17.13 -4.86 16.12
C VAL A 187 -18.13 -5.14 14.99
N ARG A 188 -17.66 -5.63 13.83
CA ARG A 188 -18.52 -5.87 12.67
C ARG A 188 -18.99 -7.31 12.61
N SER A 189 -20.16 -7.53 12.00
CA SER A 189 -20.73 -8.87 11.85
C SER A 189 -19.89 -9.72 10.90
N GLU A 190 -19.90 -11.04 11.09
CA GLU A 190 -19.28 -11.98 10.15
C GLU A 190 -19.83 -11.82 8.73
N GLU A 191 -21.14 -11.51 8.61
CA GLU A 191 -21.77 -11.19 7.31
C GLU A 191 -21.10 -9.97 6.64
N PHE A 192 -20.74 -8.93 7.39
CA PHE A 192 -20.01 -7.80 6.84
C PHE A 192 -18.64 -8.24 6.31
N LYS A 193 -17.89 -9.04 7.08
CA LYS A 193 -16.56 -9.53 6.70
C LYS A 193 -16.60 -10.42 5.45
N GLU A 194 -17.58 -11.31 5.38
CA GLU A 194 -17.79 -12.18 4.22
C GLU A 194 -18.09 -11.37 2.96
N ARG A 195 -19.03 -10.41 3.05
CA ARG A 195 -19.38 -9.52 1.94
C ARG A 195 -18.21 -8.65 1.50
N PHE A 196 -17.48 -8.10 2.47
CA PHE A 196 -16.29 -7.30 2.23
C PHE A 196 -15.24 -8.09 1.45
N THR A 197 -14.98 -9.33 1.89
CA THR A 197 -14.04 -10.24 1.23
C THR A 197 -14.53 -10.66 -0.16
N GLN A 198 -15.83 -10.92 -0.31
CA GLN A 198 -16.44 -11.27 -1.58
C GLN A 198 -16.32 -10.13 -2.61
N ALA A 199 -16.54 -8.87 -2.19
CA ALA A 199 -16.42 -7.71 -3.05
C ALA A 199 -15.00 -7.56 -3.64
N LEU A 200 -13.98 -7.81 -2.81
CA LEU A 200 -12.58 -7.85 -3.25
C LEU A 200 -12.32 -9.00 -4.23
N HIS A 201 -12.84 -10.20 -3.97
CA HIS A 201 -12.68 -11.33 -4.90
C HIS A 201 -13.35 -11.10 -6.26
N ILE A 202 -14.51 -10.44 -6.29
CA ILE A 202 -15.21 -10.12 -7.54
C ILE A 202 -14.38 -9.16 -8.40
N SER A 203 -13.84 -8.11 -7.77
CA SER A 203 -13.21 -7.01 -8.49
C SER A 203 -11.73 -7.24 -8.79
N LEU A 204 -10.99 -7.82 -7.84
CA LEU A 204 -9.55 -8.07 -7.93
C LEU A 204 -9.23 -9.48 -8.43
N GLY A 205 -10.24 -10.36 -8.46
CA GLY A 205 -10.18 -11.71 -8.98
C GLY A 205 -10.24 -12.79 -7.89
N PRO A 206 -10.71 -14.00 -8.24
CA PRO A 206 -11.05 -15.06 -7.28
C PRO A 206 -9.86 -15.69 -6.56
N ARG A 207 -8.63 -15.33 -6.96
CA ARG A 207 -7.37 -15.80 -6.33
C ARG A 207 -6.69 -14.72 -5.48
N THR A 208 -7.37 -13.57 -5.33
CA THR A 208 -6.92 -12.51 -4.44
C THR A 208 -6.85 -13.04 -3.03
N LEU A 209 -5.74 -12.77 -2.34
CA LEU A 209 -5.62 -13.12 -0.93
C LEU A 209 -6.08 -11.93 -0.11
N VAL A 210 -7.10 -12.15 0.71
CA VAL A 210 -7.62 -11.16 1.67
C VAL A 210 -7.49 -11.77 3.06
N ARG A 211 -6.91 -11.01 3.99
CA ARG A 211 -6.61 -11.52 5.33
C ARG A 211 -6.90 -10.49 6.40
N GLU A 212 -7.56 -10.93 7.47
CA GLU A 212 -7.70 -10.11 8.67
C GLU A 212 -6.34 -10.02 9.39
N ALA A 213 -5.89 -8.80 9.68
CA ALA A 213 -4.72 -8.55 10.50
C ALA A 213 -5.12 -8.61 11.97
N THR A 214 -5.01 -9.77 12.60
CA THR A 214 -5.29 -9.89 14.04
C THR A 214 -4.37 -8.98 14.87
N PRO A 215 -4.76 -8.57 16.09
CA PRO A 215 -3.96 -7.66 16.93
C PRO A 215 -2.50 -8.09 17.11
N ASP A 216 -2.21 -9.39 17.14
CA ASP A 216 -0.86 -9.96 17.28
C ASP A 216 0.01 -9.82 16.03
N ILE A 217 -0.59 -9.71 14.84
CA ILE A 217 0.15 -9.52 13.58
C ILE A 217 0.03 -8.10 13.02
N LEU A 218 -0.87 -7.25 13.55
CA LEU A 218 -1.17 -5.92 13.00
C LEU A 218 0.08 -5.07 12.74
N HIS A 219 0.95 -4.92 13.75
CA HIS A 219 2.17 -4.11 13.60
C HIS A 219 3.10 -4.66 12.52
N ARG A 220 3.23 -5.99 12.43
CA ARG A 220 4.03 -6.64 11.39
C ARG A 220 3.40 -6.49 10.01
N ALA A 221 2.07 -6.60 9.91
CA ALA A 221 1.34 -6.47 8.65
C ALA A 221 1.39 -5.03 8.11
N LEU A 222 1.32 -4.02 8.99
CA LEU A 222 1.53 -2.62 8.63
C LEU A 222 2.99 -2.36 8.21
N PHE A 223 3.96 -2.89 8.97
CA PHE A 223 5.37 -2.76 8.60
C PHE A 223 5.69 -3.44 7.27
N ALA A 224 5.14 -4.63 7.03
CA ALA A 224 5.30 -5.36 5.77
C ALA A 224 4.89 -4.52 4.56
N SER A 225 3.80 -3.75 4.68
CA SER A 225 3.35 -2.85 3.62
C SER A 225 4.38 -1.77 3.28
N SER A 226 5.28 -1.42 4.20
CA SER A 226 6.33 -0.39 4.05
C SER A 226 7.76 -0.96 3.93
N ALA A 227 7.91 -2.29 3.90
CA ALA A 227 9.21 -2.96 3.85
C ALA A 227 9.71 -3.00 2.40
N ILE A 228 10.20 -1.86 1.92
CA ILE A 228 10.69 -1.68 0.54
C ILE A 228 11.81 -2.70 0.26
N PRO A 229 11.73 -3.50 -0.83
CA PRO A 229 12.79 -4.43 -1.20
C PRO A 229 14.16 -3.77 -1.26
N ILE A 230 15.20 -4.50 -0.86
CA ILE A 230 16.60 -4.03 -0.78
C ILE A 230 16.83 -3.02 0.37
N ALA A 231 15.89 -2.12 0.63
CA ALA A 231 15.95 -1.21 1.77
C ALA A 231 15.72 -1.95 3.10
N PHE A 232 14.69 -2.78 3.20
CA PHE A 232 14.37 -3.57 4.40
C PHE A 232 14.43 -5.07 4.11
N ASP A 233 14.63 -5.86 5.18
CA ASP A 233 14.42 -7.30 5.11
C ASP A 233 12.93 -7.62 4.92
N PRO A 234 12.60 -8.68 4.17
CA PRO A 234 11.22 -9.17 4.11
C PRO A 234 10.66 -9.49 5.49
N VAL A 235 9.41 -9.09 5.72
CA VAL A 235 8.72 -9.32 6.98
C VAL A 235 8.14 -10.72 6.99
N LEU A 236 8.51 -11.51 7.99
CA LEU A 236 7.99 -12.86 8.18
C LEU A 236 6.76 -12.84 9.10
N MET A 237 5.65 -13.42 8.62
CA MET A 237 4.42 -13.61 9.39
C MET A 237 3.88 -15.03 9.20
N PRO A 238 3.25 -15.63 10.22
CA PRO A 238 2.58 -16.92 10.05
C PRO A 238 1.47 -16.78 9.01
N GLY A 239 1.40 -17.69 8.05
CA GLY A 239 0.31 -17.85 7.11
C GLY A 239 -0.93 -18.46 7.76
N PRO A 240 -2.06 -18.54 7.05
CA PRO A 240 -3.29 -19.15 7.57
C PRO A 240 -3.14 -20.63 7.98
N ASP A 241 -2.19 -21.34 7.37
CA ASP A 241 -1.85 -22.73 7.66
C ASP A 241 -0.73 -22.88 8.71
N GLY A 242 -0.29 -21.77 9.31
CA GLY A 242 0.81 -21.73 10.28
C GLY A 242 2.20 -21.73 9.64
N THR A 243 2.33 -21.88 8.32
CA THR A 243 3.63 -21.82 7.64
C THR A 243 4.10 -20.37 7.52
N PRO A 244 5.40 -20.06 7.69
CA PRO A 244 5.87 -18.68 7.60
C PRO A 244 5.82 -18.18 6.15
N ASN A 245 5.12 -17.08 5.95
CA ASN A 245 5.10 -16.33 4.69
C ASN A 245 6.02 -15.12 4.78
N SER A 246 6.65 -14.80 3.66
CA SER A 246 7.52 -13.64 3.50
C SER A 246 6.79 -12.53 2.75
N TYR A 247 6.86 -11.31 3.28
CA TYR A 247 6.15 -10.15 2.75
C TYR A 247 7.09 -8.96 2.55
N CYS A 248 6.79 -8.13 1.57
CA CYS A 248 7.43 -6.83 1.38
C CYS A 248 6.40 -5.77 0.98
N ASP A 249 6.90 -4.56 0.72
CA ASP A 249 6.11 -3.37 0.43
C ASP A 249 5.00 -3.63 -0.59
N GLY A 250 3.80 -3.10 -0.32
CA GLY A 250 2.65 -3.27 -1.20
C GLY A 250 2.82 -2.58 -2.56
N GLY A 251 3.70 -1.58 -2.64
CA GLY A 251 3.97 -0.79 -3.84
C GLY A 251 4.58 -1.59 -4.99
N VAL A 252 5.14 -2.77 -4.73
CA VAL A 252 5.60 -3.68 -5.80
C VAL A 252 4.42 -4.19 -6.63
N ALA A 253 3.26 -4.40 -6.00
CA ALA A 253 2.09 -4.99 -6.63
C ALA A 253 0.92 -3.99 -6.81
N SER A 254 0.74 -3.06 -5.88
CA SER A 254 -0.37 -2.09 -5.87
C SER A 254 -0.01 -0.83 -5.07
N ASN A 255 0.74 0.09 -5.69
CA ASN A 255 1.19 1.32 -5.03
C ASN A 255 0.05 2.30 -4.71
N SER A 256 -0.97 2.35 -5.57
CA SER A 256 -2.22 3.06 -5.31
C SER A 256 -3.35 2.03 -5.32
N PRO A 257 -3.88 1.60 -4.16
CA PRO A 257 -4.83 0.50 -4.09
C PRO A 257 -6.25 0.89 -4.53
N VAL A 258 -6.38 1.53 -5.69
CA VAL A 258 -7.66 1.99 -6.28
C VAL A 258 -8.57 0.81 -6.60
N GLY A 259 -8.01 -0.35 -6.96
CA GLY A 259 -8.80 -1.57 -7.13
C GLY A 259 -9.56 -1.98 -5.86
N ILE A 260 -8.95 -1.82 -4.68
CA ILE A 260 -9.61 -2.07 -3.39
C ILE A 260 -10.77 -1.08 -3.22
N ALA A 261 -10.50 0.21 -3.41
CA ALA A 261 -11.51 1.26 -3.28
C ALA A 261 -12.70 1.05 -4.22
N HIS A 262 -12.43 0.74 -5.50
CA HIS A 262 -13.46 0.43 -6.49
C HIS A 262 -14.31 -0.79 -6.13
N SER A 263 -13.70 -1.77 -5.43
CA SER A 263 -14.42 -2.97 -4.97
C SER A 263 -15.44 -2.65 -3.88
N LEU A 264 -15.16 -1.64 -3.05
CA LEU A 264 -15.85 -1.40 -1.79
C LEU A 264 -16.77 -0.19 -1.82
N ALA A 265 -16.46 0.81 -2.66
CA ALA A 265 -17.11 2.11 -2.66
C ALA A 265 -17.55 2.58 -4.06
N LYS A 266 -18.57 3.43 -4.10
CA LYS A 266 -19.12 4.04 -5.32
C LYS A 266 -18.19 5.12 -5.90
N ALA A 267 -17.46 5.82 -5.03
CA ALA A 267 -16.48 6.84 -5.40
C ALA A 267 -15.17 6.64 -4.64
N ALA A 268 -14.07 7.15 -5.19
CA ALA A 268 -12.77 7.12 -4.54
C ALA A 268 -12.01 8.43 -4.80
N ASP A 269 -11.50 9.04 -3.74
CA ASP A 269 -10.52 10.12 -3.82
C ASP A 269 -9.13 9.55 -3.53
N VAL A 270 -8.16 9.87 -4.38
CA VAL A 270 -6.80 9.32 -4.30
C VAL A 270 -5.82 10.43 -3.97
N VAL A 271 -5.13 10.30 -2.84
CA VAL A 271 -3.97 11.12 -2.53
C VAL A 271 -2.74 10.40 -3.09
N LEU A 272 -2.28 10.88 -4.25
CA LEU A 272 -1.14 10.31 -4.95
C LEU A 272 0.16 11.01 -4.56
N LEU A 273 1.12 10.24 -4.06
CA LEU A 273 2.48 10.67 -3.77
C LEU A 273 3.39 10.43 -4.99
N ASP A 274 3.15 11.17 -6.07
CA ASP A 274 3.97 11.06 -7.29
C ASP A 274 5.29 11.83 -7.13
N PRO A 275 6.47 11.22 -7.40
CA PRO A 275 7.69 11.98 -7.63
C PRO A 275 7.56 12.89 -8.85
N PRO A 276 8.16 14.10 -8.82
CA PRO A 276 8.25 14.93 -10.02
C PRO A 276 8.95 14.14 -11.14
N LEU A 277 8.60 14.45 -12.39
CA LEU A 277 9.30 13.92 -13.56
C LEU A 277 10.76 14.39 -13.49
N GLU A 278 11.64 13.52 -13.02
CA GLU A 278 13.08 13.66 -13.21
C GLU A 278 13.35 13.66 -14.73
N PRO A 279 14.22 14.55 -15.25
CA PRO A 279 14.63 14.54 -16.66
C PRO A 279 15.28 13.19 -17.03
N GLU A 280 15.52 12.94 -18.33
CA GLU A 280 16.21 11.73 -18.81
C GLU A 280 17.52 11.51 -18.02
N GLU A 281 17.50 10.54 -17.11
CA GLU A 281 18.70 10.07 -16.41
C GLU A 281 19.50 9.19 -17.37
N GLU A 282 20.78 9.53 -17.58
CA GLU A 282 21.76 8.56 -18.05
C GLU A 282 21.98 7.56 -16.91
N TYR A 283 21.63 6.29 -17.14
CA TYR A 283 21.89 5.24 -16.16
C TYR A 283 23.31 4.71 -16.33
N ASP A 284 24.09 4.76 -15.27
CA ASP A 284 25.49 4.36 -15.31
C ASP A 284 25.65 2.83 -15.23
N ASP A 285 24.70 2.11 -14.59
CA ASP A 285 24.75 0.66 -14.50
C ASP A 285 23.38 -0.06 -14.30
N ALA A 286 23.46 -1.40 -14.23
CA ALA A 286 22.30 -2.27 -14.09
C ALA A 286 21.55 -2.13 -12.76
N VAL A 287 22.19 -1.59 -11.72
CA VAL A 287 21.59 -1.37 -10.40
C VAL A 287 20.68 -0.16 -10.47
N GLU A 288 21.17 0.95 -11.05
CA GLU A 288 20.35 2.14 -11.30
C GLU A 288 19.18 1.83 -12.23
N ILE A 289 19.40 1.04 -13.29
CA ILE A 289 18.32 0.56 -14.16
C ILE A 289 17.28 -0.24 -13.37
N ALA A 290 17.70 -1.13 -12.47
CA ALA A 290 16.77 -1.94 -11.68
C ALA A 290 15.95 -1.09 -10.70
N PHE A 291 16.56 -0.12 -10.02
CA PHE A 291 15.86 0.79 -9.11
C PHE A 291 14.97 1.78 -9.86
N SER A 292 15.40 2.28 -11.01
CA SER A 292 14.57 3.13 -11.87
C SER A 292 13.40 2.35 -12.47
N ALA A 293 13.60 1.10 -12.87
CA ALA A 293 12.51 0.22 -13.30
C ALA A 293 11.53 -0.03 -12.15
N PHE A 294 12.03 -0.26 -10.93
CA PHE A 294 11.21 -0.41 -9.72
C PHE A 294 10.38 0.85 -9.43
N GLY A 295 11.01 2.02 -9.40
CA GLY A 295 10.32 3.30 -9.25
C GLY A 295 9.31 3.55 -10.37
N THR A 296 9.63 3.16 -11.60
CA THR A 296 8.69 3.24 -12.74
C THR A 296 7.49 2.32 -12.57
N MET A 297 7.68 1.10 -12.07
CA MET A 297 6.57 0.19 -11.76
C MET A 297 5.67 0.76 -10.65
N GLN A 298 6.26 1.35 -9.60
CA GLN A 298 5.51 2.05 -8.55
C GLN A 298 4.72 3.27 -9.07
N ARG A 299 5.22 3.95 -10.11
CA ARG A 299 4.56 5.09 -10.77
C ARG A 299 3.45 4.68 -11.76
N LYS A 300 3.67 3.63 -12.57
CA LYS A 300 2.85 3.31 -13.76
C LYS A 300 1.86 2.15 -13.62
N LEU A 301 1.84 1.42 -12.49
CA LEU A 301 0.81 0.40 -12.21
C LEU A 301 -0.51 1.00 -11.68
N LEU A 302 -0.95 2.11 -12.28
CA LEU A 302 -2.28 2.70 -12.13
C LEU A 302 -3.27 2.05 -13.11
#